data_AF-P58084-F1
#
_entry.id   AF-P58084-F1
#
_cell.length_a   1.000
_cell.length_b   1.000
_cell.length_c   1.000
_cell.angle_alpha   90.00
_cell.angle_beta   90.00
_cell.angle_gamma   90.00
#
_symmetry.space_group_name_H-M   'P 1'
#
loop_
_entity.id
_entity.type
_entity.pdbx_description
1 polymer ?
#
loop_
_entity_poly.entity_id
_entity_poly.type
_entity_poly.pdbx_seq_one_letter_code
_entity_poly.pdbx_strand_id
1 'polypeptide(L)' 'MTVDPEELRKMETGDLLKKLDELKLELIKLRVQSRMGTLKNTASIRNTRKDIARILTVLSEKKKVKREKVENK' A
#
# COMPACT_ATOMS: atom_id res chain seq x y z
N MET A 1 -3.87 -12.05 -0.88
CA MET A 1 -4.37 -11.21 0.22
C MET A 1 -4.80 -9.88 -0.35
N THR A 2 -5.88 -9.32 0.17
CA THR A 2 -6.41 -8.00 -0.17
C THR A 2 -6.60 -7.33 1.17
N VAL A 3 -5.58 -6.60 1.61
CA VAL A 3 -5.57 -6.01 2.95
C VAL A 3 -6.85 -5.18 3.15
N ASP A 4 -7.52 -5.37 4.28
CA ASP A 4 -8.76 -4.68 4.58
C ASP A 4 -8.49 -3.18 4.77
N PRO A 5 -9.16 -2.28 4.03
CA PRO A 5 -9.05 -0.84 4.25
C PRO A 5 -9.31 -0.41 5.70
N GLU A 6 -10.17 -1.13 6.44
CA GLU A 6 -10.46 -0.80 7.84
C GLU A 6 -9.25 -0.97 8.74
N GLU A 7 -8.48 -2.05 8.56
CA GLU A 7 -7.24 -2.27 9.30
C GLU A 7 -6.20 -1.19 8.97
N LEU A 8 -6.08 -0.83 7.68
CA LEU A 8 -5.16 0.22 7.25
C LEU A 8 -5.49 1.58 7.87
N ARG A 9 -6.77 1.92 8.02
CA ARG A 9 -7.18 3.19 8.66
C ARG A 9 -6.78 3.26 10.14
N LYS A 10 -6.81 2.11 10.84
CA LYS A 10 -6.43 1.98 12.27
C LYS A 10 -4.92 2.07 12.50
N MET A 11 -4.10 1.62 11.54
CA MET A 11 -2.63 1.69 11.65
C MET A 11 -2.12 3.12 11.69
N GLU A 12 -1.00 3.37 12.36
CA GLU A 12 -0.38 4.70 12.38
C GLU A 12 0.19 5.12 11.02
N THR A 13 0.32 6.43 10.79
CA THR A 13 0.80 6.95 9.50
C THR A 13 2.22 6.45 9.19
N GLY A 14 3.07 6.33 10.20
CA GLY A 14 4.43 5.80 10.06
C GLY A 14 4.47 4.33 9.64
N ASP A 15 3.57 3.50 10.20
CA ASP A 15 3.50 2.07 9.87
C ASP A 15 2.93 1.85 8.47
N LEU A 16 1.98 2.70 8.05
CA LEU A 16 1.48 2.69 6.67
C LEU A 16 2.59 3.00 5.66
N LEU A 17 3.49 3.94 5.97
CA LEU A 17 4.63 4.25 5.10
C LEU A 17 5.63 3.09 5.02
N LYS A 18 5.95 2.46 6.15
CA LYS A 18 6.81 1.27 6.17
C LYS A 18 6.22 0.14 5.32
N LYS A 19 4.94 -0.17 5.53
CA LYS A 19 4.22 -1.21 4.78
C LYS A 19 4.13 -0.89 3.28
N LEU A 20 3.98 0.39 2.94
CA LEU A 20 4.01 0.84 1.55
C LEU A 20 5.36 0.51 0.88
N ASP A 21 6.47 0.78 1.57
CA ASP A 21 7.80 0.54 1.01
C ASP A 21 8.13 -0.95 0.90
N GLU A 22 7.73 -1.75 1.89
CA GLU A 22 7.79 -3.22 1.83
C GLU A 22 7.05 -3.77 0.60
N LEU A 23 5.81 -3.31 0.37
CA LEU A 23 5.01 -3.76 -0.76
C LEU A 23 5.57 -3.32 -2.11
N LYS A 24 6.21 -2.14 -2.19
CA LYS A 24 6.91 -1.71 -3.41
C LYS A 24 8.09 -2.63 -3.72
N LEU A 25 8.89 -2.99 -2.71
CA LEU A 25 10.00 -3.92 -2.87
C LEU A 25 9.51 -5.30 -3.32
N GLU A 26 8.44 -5.81 -2.69
CA GLU A 26 7.81 -7.07 -3.10
C GLU A 26 7.29 -7.00 -4.53
N LEU A 27 6.68 -5.88 -4.95
CA LEU A 27 6.24 -5.68 -6.31
C LEU A 27 7.40 -5.74 -7.32
N ILE A 28 8.57 -5.17 -6.98
CA ILE A 28 9.77 -5.24 -7.83
C ILE A 28 10.23 -6.69 -7.94
N LYS A 29 10.32 -7.42 -6.82
CA LYS A 29 10.70 -8.83 -6.79
C LYS A 29 9.77 -9.68 -7.66
N LEU A 30 8.46 -9.50 -7.53
CA LEU A 30 7.46 -10.20 -8.34
C LEU A 30 7.58 -9.86 -9.83
N ARG A 31 7.90 -8.60 -10.18
CA ARG A 31 8.13 -8.20 -11.57
C ARG A 31 9.38 -8.86 -12.15
N VAL A 32 10.46 -8.95 -11.38
CA VAL A 32 11.68 -9.65 -11.80
C VAL A 32 11.39 -11.14 -12.00
N GLN A 33 10.72 -11.79 -11.05
CA GLN A 33 10.30 -13.20 -11.19
C GLN A 33 9.39 -13.43 -12.40
N SER A 34 8.46 -12.51 -12.66
CA SER A 34 7.60 -12.57 -13.83
C SER A 34 8.39 -12.43 -15.14
N ARG A 35 9.38 -11.53 -15.18
CA ARG A 35 10.27 -11.37 -16.34
C ARG A 35 11.14 -12.61 -16.57
N MET A 36 11.57 -13.27 -15.50
CA MET A 36 12.33 -14.53 -15.58
C MET A 36 11.45 -15.73 -15.93
N GLY A 37 10.13 -15.59 -15.99
CA GLY A 37 9.20 -16.70 -16.23
C GLY A 37 9.06 -17.69 -15.07
N THR A 38 9.65 -17.39 -13.91
CA THR A 38 9.61 -18.26 -12.72
C THR A 38 8.38 -18.01 -11.84
N LEU A 39 7.62 -16.94 -12.12
CA LEU A 39 6.43 -16.59 -11.36
C LEU A 39 5.22 -17.44 -11.77
N LYS A 40 4.85 -18.40 -10.92
CA LYS A 40 3.65 -19.24 -11.11
C LYS A 40 2.34 -18.48 -10.94
N ASN A 41 2.31 -17.47 -10.07
CA ASN A 41 1.09 -16.75 -9.71
C ASN A 41 1.16 -15.27 -10.13
N THR A 42 0.67 -14.97 -11.33
CA THR A 42 0.59 -13.59 -11.86
C THR A 42 -0.41 -12.72 -11.11
N ALA A 43 -1.40 -13.32 -10.41
CA ALA A 43 -2.36 -12.57 -9.61
C ALA A 43 -1.70 -11.89 -8.40
N SER A 44 -0.56 -12.39 -7.92
CA SER A 44 0.22 -11.76 -6.85
C SER A 44 0.65 -10.35 -7.20
N ILE A 45 1.05 -10.09 -8.45
CA ILE A 45 1.40 -8.73 -8.92
C ILE A 45 0.18 -7.81 -8.84
N ARG A 46 -0.98 -8.30 -9.31
CA ARG A 46 -2.22 -7.53 -9.31
C ARG A 46 -2.65 -7.20 -7.88
N ASN A 47 -2.56 -8.17 -6.97
CA ASN A 47 -2.94 -8.00 -5.57
C ASN A 47 -2.02 -7.00 -4.85
N THR A 48 -0.70 -7.15 -5.01
CA THR A 48 0.29 -6.23 -4.42
C THR A 48 0.08 -4.80 -4.91
N ARG A 49 -0.20 -4.61 -6.20
CA ARG A 49 -0.54 -3.28 -6.76
C ARG A 49 -1.81 -2.69 -6.14
N LYS A 50 -2.83 -3.53 -5.89
CA LYS A 50 -4.06 -3.09 -5.21
C LYS A 50 -3.80 -2.72 -3.76
N ASP A 51 -2.97 -3.48 -3.05
CA ASP A 51 -2.63 -3.17 -1.65
C ASP A 51 -1.86 -1.85 -1.53
N ILE A 52 -0.91 -1.59 -2.43
CA ILE A 52 -0.23 -0.29 -2.55
C ILE A 52 -1.26 0.84 -2.76
N ALA A 53 -2.20 0.66 -3.70
CA ALA A 53 -3.21 1.66 -3.99
C ALA A 53 -4.09 1.96 -2.77
N ARG A 54 -4.53 0.93 -2.02
CA ARG A 54 -5.32 1.11 -0.80
C ARG A 54 -4.57 1.90 0.27
N ILE A 55 -3.29 1.59 0.50
CA ILE A 55 -2.46 2.32 1.46
C ILE A 55 -2.31 3.79 1.05
N LEU A 56 -2.05 4.05 -0.23
CA LEU A 56 -1.94 5.42 -0.74
C LEU A 56 -3.24 6.22 -0.55
N THR A 57 -4.40 5.59 -0.76
CA THR A 57 -5.70 6.21 -0.49
C THR A 57 -5.84 6.58 0.98
N VAL A 58 -5.56 5.66 1.90
CA VAL A 58 -5.64 5.92 3.35
C VAL A 58 -4.64 7.00 3.79
N LEU A 59 -3.42 7.00 3.25
CA LEU A 59 -2.44 8.06 3.53
C LEU A 59 -2.95 9.44 3.06
N SER A 60 -3.63 9.50 1.92
CA SER A 60 -4.24 10.73 1.41
C SER A 60 -5.38 11.21 2.32
N GLU A 61 -6.25 10.30 2.77
CA GLU A 61 -7.33 10.59 3.74
C GLU A 61 -6.75 11.18 5.02
N LYS A 62 -5.73 10.53 5.61
CA LYS A 62 -5.05 11.01 6.81
C LYS A 62 -4.41 12.38 6.62
N LYS A 63 -3.80 12.62 5.46
CA LYS A 63 -3.21 13.92 5.12
C LYS A 63 -4.27 15.01 5.03
N LYS A 64 -5.45 14.71 4.48
CA LYS A 64 -6.58 15.64 4.40
C LYS A 64 -7.10 16.00 5.80
N VAL A 65 -7.36 15.00 6.65
CA VAL A 65 -7.78 15.21 8.05
C VAL A 65 -6.76 16.02 8.83
N LYS A 66 -5.46 15.78 8.63
CA LYS A 66 -4.40 16.56 9.27
C LYS A 66 -4.41 18.03 8.85
N ARG A 67 -4.69 18.33 7.57
CA ARG A 67 -4.78 19.71 7.07
C ARG A 67 -5.99 20.44 7.63
N GLU A 68 -7.16 19.81 7.64
CA GLU A 68 -8.40 20.37 8.20
C GLU A 68 -8.23 20.74 9.68
N LYS A 69 -7.49 19.92 10.45
CA LYS A 69 -7.16 20.23 11.86
C LYS A 69 -6.21 21.40 12.05
N VAL A 70 -5.37 21.72 11.04
CA VAL A 70 -4.46 22.87 11.07
C VAL A 70 -5.20 24.15 10.70
N GLU A 71 -6.15 24.08 9.78
CA GLU A 71 -6.95 25.25 9.35
C GLU A 71 -7.99 25.67 10.41
N ASN A 72 -8.53 24.73 11.19
CA ASN A 72 -9.53 25.01 12.22
C ASN A 72 -8.94 25.38 13.60
N LYS A 73 -7.61 25.55 13.71
CA LYS A 73 -6.93 25.95 14.94
C LYS A 73 -6.34 27.35 14.80
#